data_AF-A0A2D6IZ62-F1
#
_entry.id   AF-A0A2D6IZ62-F1
#
_cell.length_a   1.000
_cell.length_b   1.000
_cell.length_c   1.000
_cell.angle_alpha   90.00
_cell.angle_beta   90.00
_cell.angle_gamma   90.00
#
_symmetry.space_group_name_H-M   'P 1'
#
loop_
_entity.id
_entity.type
_entity.pdbx_description
1 polymer ?
#
loop_
_entity_poly.entity_id
_entity_poly.type
_entity_poly.pdbx_seq_one_letter_code
_entity_poly.pdbx_strand_id
1 'polypeptide(L)'
;MTKKKHPVSQFRSDITALITEVEACLRATPKNRDREFNYQHEAFRERCMQAKKLTGRFEPMNNSEWSIRSGDARRIREALKLSLAYFRGHPLS
;
A
#
# COMPACT_ATOMS: atom_id res chain seq x y z
N MET A 1 -11.08 26.73 -7.18
CA MET A 1 -11.48 26.28 -5.82
C MET A 1 -11.14 24.79 -5.66
N THR A 2 -10.03 24.45 -5.01
CA THR A 2 -9.66 23.05 -4.73
C THR A 2 -10.47 22.54 -3.53
N LYS A 3 -11.49 21.72 -3.79
CA LYS A 3 -12.18 20.97 -2.72
C LYS A 3 -11.14 20.11 -2.00
N LYS A 4 -10.83 20.42 -0.73
CA LYS A 4 -9.95 19.58 0.10
C LYS A 4 -10.61 18.20 0.19
N LYS A 5 -9.99 17.18 -0.40
CA LYS A 5 -10.47 15.79 -0.28
C LYS A 5 -10.47 15.41 1.20
N HIS A 6 -11.50 14.69 1.63
CA HIS A 6 -11.56 14.13 2.97
C HIS A 6 -10.31 13.25 3.20
N PRO A 7 -9.63 13.33 4.35
CA PRO A 7 -8.37 12.60 4.60
C PRO A 7 -8.47 11.09 4.30
N VAL A 8 -9.63 10.48 4.58
CA VAL A 8 -9.94 9.07 4.22
C VAL A 8 -9.85 8.82 2.72
N SER A 9 -10.44 9.71 1.92
CA SER A 9 -10.50 9.60 0.46
C SER A 9 -9.12 9.73 -0.15
N GLN A 10 -8.30 10.65 0.37
CA GLN A 10 -6.91 10.79 -0.05
C GLN A 10 -6.10 9.54 0.31
N PHE A 11 -6.22 9.04 1.54
CA PHE A 11 -5.53 7.81 1.96
C PHE A 11 -5.89 6.61 1.08
N ARG A 12 -7.19 6.38 0.82
CA ARG A 12 -7.64 5.31 -0.09
C ARG A 12 -7.01 5.45 -1.47
N SER A 13 -6.98 6.67 -2.02
CA SER A 13 -6.36 6.94 -3.32
C SER A 13 -4.86 6.64 -3.32
N ASP A 14 -4.13 7.09 -2.29
CA ASP A 14 -2.68 6.91 -2.17
C ASP A 14 -2.32 5.41 -2.08
N ILE A 15 -3.05 4.65 -1.29
CA ILE A 15 -2.85 3.21 -1.11
C ILE A 15 -3.13 2.47 -2.42
N THR A 16 -4.24 2.78 -3.10
CA THR A 16 -4.56 2.15 -4.39
C THR A 16 -3.45 2.41 -5.41
N ALA A 17 -2.96 3.64 -5.51
CA ALA A 17 -1.86 3.98 -6.42
C ALA A 17 -0.59 3.15 -6.13
N LEU A 18 -0.18 3.08 -4.85
CA LEU A 18 0.99 2.29 -4.45
C LEU A 18 0.84 0.80 -4.79
N ILE A 19 -0.32 0.21 -4.53
CA ILE A 19 -0.59 -1.21 -4.85
C ILE A 19 -0.50 -1.44 -6.35
N THR A 20 -1.15 -0.59 -7.16
CA THR A 20 -1.12 -0.70 -8.62
C THR A 20 0.30 -0.59 -9.19
N GLU A 21 1.12 0.31 -8.64
CA GLU A 21 2.51 0.46 -9.05
C GLU A 21 3.36 -0.78 -8.69
N VAL A 22 3.18 -1.36 -7.50
CA VAL A 22 3.88 -2.60 -7.12
C VAL A 22 3.46 -3.76 -8.03
N GLU A 23 2.16 -3.93 -8.28
CA GLU A 23 1.65 -4.96 -9.19
C GLU A 23 2.18 -4.80 -10.62
N ALA A 24 2.38 -3.56 -11.09
CA ALA A 24 3.00 -3.31 -12.38
C ALA A 24 4.47 -3.79 -12.40
N CYS A 25 5.22 -3.56 -11.33
CA CYS A 25 6.59 -4.07 -11.21
C CYS A 25 6.61 -5.61 -11.22
N LEU A 26 5.73 -6.25 -10.45
CA LEU A 26 5.62 -7.72 -10.39
C LEU A 26 5.28 -8.36 -11.74
N ARG A 27 4.47 -7.70 -12.57
CA ARG A 27 4.15 -8.16 -13.94
C ARG A 27 5.33 -8.04 -14.88
N ALA A 28 6.19 -7.05 -14.66
CA ALA A 28 7.41 -6.83 -15.45
C ALA A 28 8.58 -7.73 -14.98
N THR A 29 8.55 -8.29 -13.78
CA THR A 29 9.63 -9.16 -13.29
C THR A 29 9.68 -10.49 -14.04
N PRO A 30 10.84 -10.92 -14.55
CA PRO A 30 11.00 -12.22 -15.20
C PRO A 30 10.72 -13.39 -14.23
N LYS A 31 10.40 -14.57 -14.77
CA LYS A 31 9.94 -15.74 -14.00
C LYS A 31 10.96 -16.31 -13.01
N ASN A 32 12.23 -15.89 -13.08
CA ASN A 32 13.27 -16.40 -12.19
C ASN A 32 13.21 -15.65 -10.86
N ARG A 33 12.37 -16.15 -9.94
CA ARG A 33 12.11 -15.56 -8.64
C ARG A 33 12.96 -16.26 -7.60
N ASP A 34 13.92 -15.54 -7.03
CA ASP A 34 14.68 -16.04 -5.91
C ASP A 34 13.83 -16.12 -4.63
N ARG A 35 14.42 -16.67 -3.57
CA ARG A 35 13.76 -16.86 -2.28
C ARG A 35 13.36 -15.52 -1.64
N GLU A 36 14.18 -14.49 -1.78
CA GLU A 36 13.93 -13.16 -1.22
C GLU A 36 12.75 -12.49 -1.91
N PHE A 37 12.68 -12.58 -3.25
CA PHE A 37 11.56 -12.08 -4.03
C PHE A 37 10.23 -12.67 -3.55
N ASN A 38 10.19 -13.98 -3.29
CA ASN A 38 8.98 -14.64 -2.80
C ASN A 38 8.58 -14.16 -1.40
N TYR A 39 9.55 -13.94 -0.50
CA TYR A 39 9.28 -13.36 0.82
C TYR A 39 8.74 -11.93 0.72
N GLN A 40 9.35 -11.09 -0.12
CA GLN A 40 8.89 -9.72 -0.32
C GLN A 40 7.49 -9.68 -0.98
N HIS A 41 7.20 -10.63 -1.86
CA HIS A 41 5.88 -10.75 -2.50
C HIS A 41 4.80 -11.16 -1.50
N GLU A 42 5.04 -12.15 -0.65
CA GLU A 42 4.09 -12.51 0.41
C GLU A 42 3.91 -11.37 1.43
N ALA A 43 4.99 -10.70 1.84
CA ALA A 43 4.90 -9.52 2.70
C ALA A 43 4.07 -8.38 2.05
N PHE A 44 4.20 -8.17 0.74
CA PHE A 44 3.36 -7.23 0.00
C PHE A 44 1.88 -7.65 0.03
N ARG A 45 1.56 -8.93 -0.18
CA ARG A 45 0.18 -9.43 -0.12
C ARG A 45 -0.45 -9.21 1.25
N GLU A 46 0.31 -9.43 2.33
CA GLU A 46 -0.15 -9.15 3.69
C GLU A 46 -0.44 -7.66 3.92
N ARG A 47 0.46 -6.77 3.45
CA ARG A 47 0.27 -5.31 3.53
C ARG A 47 -0.99 -4.87 2.77
N CYS A 48 -1.26 -5.46 1.60
CA CYS A 48 -2.50 -5.23 0.84
C CYS A 48 -3.74 -5.66 1.62
N MET A 49 -3.71 -6.80 2.30
CA MET A 49 -4.82 -7.24 3.15
C MET A 49 -5.06 -6.29 4.34
N GLN A 50 -3.99 -5.85 5.00
CA GLN A 50 -4.07 -4.88 6.10
C GLN A 50 -4.64 -3.53 5.62
N ALA A 51 -4.19 -3.05 4.46
CA ALA A 51 -4.70 -1.85 3.81
C ALA A 51 -6.20 -1.95 3.50
N LYS A 52 -6.66 -3.09 2.93
CA LYS A 52 -8.08 -3.34 2.67
C LYS A 52 -8.92 -3.36 3.96
N LYS A 53 -8.43 -4.02 5.02
CA LYS A 53 -9.10 -4.02 6.33
C LYS A 53 -9.20 -2.61 6.91
N LEU A 54 -8.14 -1.81 6.80
CA LEU A 54 -8.13 -0.45 7.32
C LEU A 54 -9.08 0.46 6.55
N THR A 55 -9.05 0.38 5.22
CA THR A 55 -9.93 1.17 4.32
C THR A 55 -11.41 0.81 4.44
N GLY A 56 -11.74 -0.47 4.62
CA GLY A 56 -13.11 -0.95 4.82
C GLY A 56 -13.73 -0.57 6.17
N ARG A 57 -12.91 -0.34 7.20
CA ARG A 57 -13.38 0.08 8.53
C ARG A 57 -13.61 1.59 8.66
N PHE A 58 -13.31 2.39 7.63
CA PHE A 58 -13.45 3.85 7.62
C PHE A 58 -14.81 4.35 7.11
N GLU A 59 -15.90 3.73 7.58
CA GLU A 59 -17.22 4.36 7.64
C GLU A 59 -17.14 5.73 8.35
N PRO A 60 -18.12 6.66 8.23
CA PRO A 60 -17.99 8.01 8.77
C PRO A 60 -17.87 8.00 10.30
N MET A 61 -16.63 7.86 10.77
CA MET A 61 -16.25 7.80 12.17
C MET A 61 -16.02 9.22 12.71
N ASN A 62 -16.25 9.37 14.02
CA ASN A 62 -15.92 10.60 14.71
C ASN A 62 -14.40 10.89 14.69
N ASN A 63 -14.01 12.13 14.97
CA ASN A 63 -12.62 12.59 14.84
C ASN A 63 -11.62 11.85 15.76
N SER A 64 -12.06 11.27 16.88
CA SER A 64 -11.19 10.61 17.85
C SER A 64 -10.72 9.22 17.39
N GLU A 65 -11.58 8.44 16.74
CA GLU A 65 -11.21 7.15 16.14
C GLU A 65 -10.30 7.31 14.91
N TRP A 66 -10.34 8.49 14.27
CA TRP A 66 -9.48 8.79 13.13
C TRP A 66 -8.01 8.96 13.52
N SER A 67 -7.71 9.58 14.68
CA SER A 67 -6.32 9.85 15.09
C SER A 67 -5.53 8.55 15.33
N ILE A 68 -6.15 7.58 16.00
CA ILE A 68 -5.53 6.27 16.30
C ILE A 68 -5.24 5.52 14.99
N ARG A 69 -6.21 5.48 14.08
CA ARG A 69 -6.07 4.78 12.80
C ARG A 69 -5.18 5.52 11.79
N SER A 70 -4.93 6.81 11.98
CA SER A 70 -3.99 7.58 11.16
C SER A 70 -2.55 7.11 11.34
N GLY A 71 -2.18 6.63 12.53
CA GLY A 71 -0.87 6.01 12.79
C GLY A 71 -0.68 4.72 12.01
N ASP A 72 -1.68 3.83 12.03
CA ASP A 72 -1.67 2.59 11.26
C ASP A 72 -1.73 2.87 9.76
N ALA A 73 -2.55 3.83 9.32
CA ALA A 73 -2.60 4.28 7.93
C ALA A 73 -1.22 4.73 7.43
N ARG A 74 -0.50 5.52 8.23
CA ARG A 74 0.87 5.94 7.91
C ARG A 74 1.82 4.74 7.83
N ARG A 75 1.77 3.81 8.80
CA ARG A 75 2.63 2.61 8.80
C ARG A 75 2.39 1.74 7.57
N ILE A 76 1.13 1.46 7.22
CA ILE A 76 0.77 0.68 6.04
C ILE A 76 1.26 1.38 4.76
N ARG A 77 1.08 2.70 4.66
CA ARG A 77 1.57 3.48 3.52
C ARG A 77 3.09 3.38 3.36
N GLU A 78 3.85 3.57 4.43
CA GLU A 78 5.32 3.45 4.38
C GLU A 78 5.76 2.02 4.05
N ALA A 79 5.10 1.00 4.61
CA ALA A 79 5.40 -0.39 4.29
C ALA A 79 5.16 -0.73 2.81
N LEU A 80 4.11 -0.18 2.19
CA LEU A 80 3.84 -0.33 0.76
C LEU A 80 4.86 0.43 -0.11
N LYS A 81 5.33 1.61 0.33
CA LYS A 81 6.44 2.30 -0.34
C LYS A 81 7.73 1.48 -0.31
N LEU A 82 8.02 0.79 0.80
CA LEU A 82 9.18 -0.11 0.90
C LEU A 82 9.07 -1.29 -0.07
N SER A 83 7.88 -1.91 -0.18
CA SER A 83 7.61 -2.91 -1.23
C SER A 83 7.88 -2.34 -2.63
N LEU A 84 7.35 -1.15 -2.92
CA LEU A 84 7.54 -0.52 -4.23
C LEU A 84 9.01 -0.23 -4.54
N ALA A 85 9.77 0.27 -3.57
CA ALA A 85 11.19 0.51 -3.73
C ALA A 85 11.95 -0.80 -4.03
N TYR A 86 11.64 -1.88 -3.32
CA TYR A 86 12.24 -3.20 -3.57
C TYR A 86 11.96 -3.68 -5.00
N PHE A 87 10.68 -3.73 -5.41
CA PHE A 87 10.32 -4.26 -6.73
C PHE A 87 10.73 -3.35 -7.90
N ARG A 88 10.87 -2.04 -7.67
CA ARG A 88 11.48 -1.12 -8.65
C ARG A 88 12.98 -1.31 -8.78
N GLY A 89 13.67 -1.58 -7.67
CA GLY A 89 15.11 -1.82 -7.62
C GLY A 89 15.55 -3.16 -8.22
N HIS A 90 14.60 -4.05 -8.52
CA HIS A 90 14.80 -5.29 -9.27
C HIS A 90 14.17 -5.21 -10.68
N PRO A 91 14.64 -4.32 -11.57
CA PRO A 91 14.23 -4.34 -12.96
C PRO A 91 14.84 -5.56 -13.68
N LEU A 92 14.11 -6.06 -14.69
CA LEU A 92 14.53 -7.02 -15.71
C LEU A 92 16.05 -7.08 -15.87
N SER A 93 16.70 -8.10 -15.31
CA SER A 93 17.99 -8.59 -15.83
C SER A 93 17.73 -9.49 -17.02
#